data_AF-A0A924CZ87-F1
#
_entry.id   AF-A0A924CZ87-F1
#
_cell.length_a   1.000
_cell.length_b   1.000
_cell.length_c   1.000
_cell.angle_alpha   90.00
_cell.angle_beta   90.00
_cell.angle_gamma   90.00
#
_symmetry.space_group_name_H-M   'P 1'
#
loop_
_entity.id
_entity.type
_entity.pdbx_description
1 polymer ?
#
loop_
_entity_poly.entity_id
_entity_poly.type
_entity_poly.pdbx_seq_one_letter_code
_entity_poly.pdbx_strand_id
1 'polypeptide(L)'
;MRMVIAALLTVVAAPSIAATERVGSLGDIAIIDRLDVADLAAGQVQRFWFRAGDSALAQPWLVPVIVVKGARPGPRLLVTAAIHGDELNGIDVIHRLARIDPATLSGTLVMVPGLNTPGLLQGTREWTPNDSRASPNLNRVMPGSDGGRGIDDYAGRLWGRVMRPNADQAVDLHTQSRGTAYPMYAFASTPRSRVMAELMAPDIIKLDTGEDGTVENEMVRAGVPAITLELGKPEVFDPVLVDRAVAGINNLMREMGMLAGQVVLRSDKTFTGNKLEVVRAPRAGFAHLLAPLGSDVEKGQVIAVMSDAFGRETDRITAPVAGRISTIFTDPRRERGGMIVRIILMSDDPKCALGC
;
A
#
# COMPACT_ATOMS: atom_id res chain seq x y z
N MET A 1 3.21 -55.17 -40.40
CA MET A 1 3.70 -53.84 -40.82
C MET A 1 2.61 -52.83 -40.49
N ARG A 2 2.66 -52.16 -39.33
CA ARG A 2 1.68 -51.15 -38.90
C ARG A 2 2.32 -49.78 -39.08
N MET A 3 1.80 -48.98 -40.02
CA MET A 3 2.16 -47.57 -40.19
C MET A 3 1.55 -46.76 -39.04
N VAL A 4 2.39 -46.05 -38.29
CA VAL A 4 1.98 -45.01 -37.35
C VAL A 4 2.07 -43.69 -38.10
N ILE A 5 0.92 -43.04 -38.31
CA ILE A 5 0.84 -41.69 -38.87
C ILE A 5 0.98 -40.72 -37.68
N ALA A 6 2.09 -39.99 -37.63
CA ALA A 6 2.27 -38.89 -36.69
C ALA A 6 1.55 -37.65 -37.24
N ALA A 7 0.48 -37.23 -36.58
CA ALA A 7 -0.19 -35.97 -36.87
C ALA A 7 0.60 -34.82 -36.23
N LEU A 8 1.20 -33.97 -37.06
CA LEU A 8 1.81 -32.72 -36.64
C LEU A 8 0.67 -31.74 -36.30
N LEU A 9 0.42 -31.50 -35.01
CA LEU A 9 -0.44 -30.40 -34.58
C LEU A 9 0.34 -29.08 -34.70
N THR A 10 0.11 -28.36 -35.79
CA THR A 10 0.43 -26.92 -35.85
C THR A 10 -0.53 -26.16 -34.95
N VAL A 11 -0.04 -25.76 -33.77
CA VAL A 11 -0.72 -24.78 -32.91
C VAL A 11 -0.64 -23.43 -33.62
N VAL A 12 -1.75 -23.02 -34.23
CA VAL A 12 -1.91 -21.65 -34.71
C VAL A 12 -2.12 -20.78 -33.48
N ALA A 13 -1.08 -20.05 -33.06
CA ALA A 13 -1.24 -19.00 -32.07
C ALA A 13 -2.23 -17.97 -32.63
N ALA A 14 -3.38 -17.83 -31.98
CA ALA A 14 -4.30 -16.74 -32.29
C ALA A 14 -3.54 -15.40 -32.14
N PRO A 15 -3.74 -14.44 -33.06
CA PRO A 15 -3.10 -13.14 -32.92
C PRO A 15 -3.57 -12.53 -31.60
N SER A 16 -2.65 -12.21 -30.68
CA SER A 16 -3.03 -11.50 -29.46
C SER A 16 -3.48 -10.11 -29.90
N ILE A 17 -4.79 -9.88 -29.84
CA ILE A 17 -5.36 -8.55 -30.04
C ILE A 17 -4.71 -7.66 -28.99
N ALA A 18 -4.14 -6.52 -29.41
CA ALA A 18 -3.62 -5.52 -28.48
C ALA A 18 -4.72 -5.22 -27.45
N ALA A 19 -4.45 -5.49 -26.18
CA ALA A 19 -5.38 -5.36 -25.08
C ALA A 19 -5.24 -4.02 -24.35
N THR A 20 -4.17 -3.26 -24.59
CA THR A 20 -4.04 -1.87 -24.13
C THR A 20 -4.91 -0.97 -24.99
N GLU A 21 -5.91 -0.34 -24.38
CA GLU A 21 -6.87 0.53 -25.06
C GLU A 21 -6.46 2.00 -24.87
N ARG A 22 -5.99 2.65 -25.94
CA ARG A 22 -5.66 4.09 -25.95
C ARG A 22 -6.86 4.89 -26.44
N VAL A 23 -7.24 5.91 -25.68
CA VAL A 23 -8.46 6.71 -25.95
C VAL A 23 -8.18 8.20 -26.16
N GLY A 24 -6.94 8.65 -25.99
CA GLY A 24 -6.54 10.04 -26.22
C GLY A 24 -5.15 10.35 -25.69
N SER A 25 -4.90 11.64 -25.41
CA SER A 25 -3.66 12.13 -24.81
C SER A 25 -3.90 13.42 -24.02
N LEU A 26 -3.10 13.62 -22.98
CA LEU A 26 -2.97 14.90 -22.26
C LEU A 26 -1.51 15.34 -22.38
N GLY A 27 -1.26 16.35 -23.21
CA GLY A 27 0.10 16.68 -23.65
C GLY A 27 0.71 15.54 -24.47
N ASP A 28 1.92 15.15 -24.13
CA ASP A 28 2.67 14.04 -24.73
C ASP A 28 2.38 12.67 -24.09
N ILE A 29 1.55 12.62 -23.05
CA ILE A 29 1.21 11.39 -22.32
C ILE A 29 -0.13 10.84 -22.82
N ALA A 30 -0.14 9.57 -23.23
CA ALA A 30 -1.35 8.90 -23.70
C ALA A 30 -2.36 8.67 -22.56
N ILE A 31 -3.64 8.82 -22.87
CA ILE A 31 -4.76 8.42 -22.02
C ILE A 31 -5.18 7.00 -22.43
N ILE A 32 -5.30 6.11 -21.45
CA ILE A 32 -5.71 4.72 -21.64
C ILE A 32 -6.97 4.40 -20.83
N ASP A 33 -7.80 3.52 -21.38
CA ASP A 33 -8.97 2.93 -20.71
C ASP A 33 -8.69 1.51 -20.21
N ARG A 34 -7.59 0.90 -20.66
CA ARG A 34 -7.09 -0.42 -20.23
C ARG A 34 -5.58 -0.51 -20.45
N LEU A 35 -4.89 -1.16 -19.51
CA LEU A 35 -3.48 -1.51 -19.62
C LEU A 35 -3.32 -3.02 -19.77
N ASP A 36 -2.58 -3.45 -20.77
CA ASP A 36 -1.94 -4.77 -20.82
C ASP A 36 -0.44 -4.58 -21.02
N VAL A 37 0.35 -4.91 -20.00
CA VAL A 37 1.80 -4.76 -20.08
C VAL A 37 2.46 -5.64 -21.14
N ALA A 38 1.79 -6.69 -21.63
CA ALA A 38 2.31 -7.53 -22.70
C ALA A 38 2.51 -6.75 -24.01
N ASP A 39 1.62 -5.80 -24.31
CA ASP A 39 1.64 -4.99 -25.54
C ASP A 39 2.76 -3.95 -25.60
N LEU A 40 3.32 -3.63 -24.44
CA LEU A 40 4.30 -2.57 -24.29
C LEU A 40 5.66 -2.96 -24.86
N ALA A 41 6.39 -2.00 -25.45
CA ALA A 41 7.76 -2.23 -25.88
C ALA A 41 8.68 -2.55 -24.68
N ALA A 42 9.56 -3.55 -24.85
CA ALA A 42 10.56 -3.92 -23.86
C ALA A 42 11.68 -2.87 -23.77
N GLY A 43 12.36 -2.81 -22.62
CA GLY A 43 13.51 -1.92 -22.41
C GLY A 43 13.14 -0.44 -22.34
N GLN A 44 11.92 -0.09 -21.93
CA GLN A 44 11.43 1.29 -21.91
C GLN A 44 10.66 1.63 -20.64
N VAL A 45 10.67 2.92 -20.31
CA VAL A 45 9.76 3.54 -19.34
C VAL A 45 8.63 4.21 -20.11
N GLN A 46 7.39 3.84 -19.80
CA GLN A 46 6.19 4.44 -20.38
C GLN A 46 5.33 5.05 -19.29
N ARG A 47 4.66 6.15 -19.62
CA ARG A 47 3.76 6.87 -18.73
C ARG A 47 2.40 6.98 -19.41
N PHE A 48 1.35 6.85 -18.60
CA PHE A 48 -0.02 6.93 -19.04
C PHE A 48 -0.86 7.71 -18.05
N TRP A 49 -1.92 8.32 -18.56
CA TRP A 49 -3.08 8.70 -17.77
C TRP A 49 -4.13 7.60 -17.92
N PHE A 50 -4.49 6.92 -16.85
CA PHE A 50 -5.61 5.98 -16.87
C PHE A 50 -6.90 6.72 -16.56
N ARG A 51 -7.93 6.55 -17.41
CA ARG A 51 -9.27 7.10 -17.15
C ARG A 51 -10.01 6.18 -16.17
N ALA A 52 -9.96 6.53 -14.90
CA ALA A 52 -10.60 5.76 -13.83
C ALA A 52 -12.12 6.02 -13.72
N GLY A 53 -12.67 6.96 -14.47
CA GLY A 53 -14.08 7.32 -14.45
C GLY A 53 -14.26 8.79 -14.83
N ASP A 54 -15.44 9.34 -14.59
CA ASP A 54 -15.75 10.75 -14.88
C ASP A 54 -16.30 11.47 -13.63
N SER A 55 -16.04 12.78 -13.56
CA SER A 55 -16.63 13.68 -12.58
C SER A 55 -18.07 14.07 -12.95
N ALA A 56 -18.74 14.77 -12.05
CA ALA A 56 -20.09 15.30 -12.28
C ALA A 56 -20.18 16.27 -13.48
N LEU A 57 -19.05 16.78 -13.97
CA LEU A 57 -18.97 17.66 -15.14
C LEU A 57 -18.57 16.92 -16.42
N ALA A 58 -18.63 15.58 -16.43
CA ALA A 58 -18.19 14.72 -17.53
C ALA A 58 -16.70 14.92 -17.90
N GLN A 59 -15.89 15.36 -16.95
CA GLN A 59 -14.43 15.43 -17.09
C GLN A 59 -13.81 14.16 -16.51
N PRO A 60 -12.82 13.55 -17.17
CA PRO A 60 -12.26 12.28 -16.73
C PRO A 60 -11.46 12.45 -15.44
N TRP A 61 -11.61 11.50 -14.51
CA TRP A 61 -10.65 11.29 -13.45
C TRP A 61 -9.44 10.53 -14.01
N LEU A 62 -8.33 11.25 -14.17
CA LEU A 62 -7.09 10.69 -14.68
C LEU A 62 -6.20 10.26 -13.51
N VAL A 63 -5.81 8.98 -13.52
CA VAL A 63 -4.88 8.37 -12.56
C VAL A 63 -3.54 8.15 -13.26
N PRO A 64 -2.41 8.62 -12.69
CA PRO A 64 -1.11 8.41 -13.30
C PRO A 64 -0.71 6.93 -13.20
N VAL A 65 -0.21 6.38 -14.31
CA VAL A 65 0.37 5.03 -14.35
C VAL A 65 1.76 5.10 -14.98
N ILE A 66 2.73 4.49 -14.31
CA ILE A 66 4.12 4.41 -14.79
C ILE A 66 4.46 2.93 -14.96
N VAL A 67 4.98 2.56 -16.12
CA VAL A 67 5.43 1.20 -16.40
C VAL A 67 6.89 1.21 -16.79
N VAL A 68 7.71 0.50 -16.02
CA VAL A 68 9.10 0.18 -16.39
C VAL A 68 9.10 -1.26 -16.89
N LYS A 69 9.15 -1.44 -18.21
CA LYS A 69 9.22 -2.78 -18.82
C LYS A 69 10.67 -3.11 -19.12
N GLY A 70 11.17 -4.16 -18.47
CA GLY A 70 12.55 -4.60 -18.61
C GLY A 70 12.90 -5.05 -20.01
N ALA A 71 14.19 -5.09 -20.32
CA ALA A 71 14.69 -5.59 -21.60
C ALA A 71 14.55 -7.12 -21.75
N ARG A 72 14.33 -7.82 -20.63
CA ARG A 72 14.17 -9.29 -20.59
C ARG A 72 12.80 -9.67 -20.03
N PRO A 73 12.21 -10.80 -20.45
CA PRO A 73 11.02 -11.36 -19.82
C PRO A 73 11.25 -11.65 -18.33
N GLY A 74 10.17 -11.66 -17.54
CA GLY A 74 10.23 -11.89 -16.10
C GLY A 74 8.89 -11.55 -15.43
N PRO A 75 8.83 -11.62 -14.09
CA PRO A 75 7.59 -11.40 -13.36
C PRO A 75 7.18 -9.93 -13.32
N ARG A 76 5.96 -9.71 -12.86
CA ARG A 76 5.33 -8.39 -12.78
C ARG A 76 5.10 -7.99 -11.33
N LEU A 77 5.66 -6.86 -10.94
CA LEU A 77 5.44 -6.28 -9.62
C LEU A 77 4.57 -5.04 -9.76
N LEU A 78 3.47 -5.00 -9.01
CA LEU A 78 2.63 -3.83 -8.86
C LEU A 78 3.03 -3.06 -7.59
N VAL A 79 3.23 -1.75 -7.69
CA VAL A 79 3.41 -0.86 -6.53
C VAL A 79 2.42 0.29 -6.61
N THR A 80 1.57 0.42 -5.61
CA THR A 80 0.56 1.47 -5.55
C THR A 80 0.81 2.41 -4.38
N ALA A 81 0.36 3.65 -4.50
CA ALA A 81 0.41 4.63 -3.42
C ALA A 81 -0.80 5.57 -3.48
N ALA A 82 -1.00 6.28 -2.37
CA ALA A 82 -2.00 7.34 -2.22
C ALA A 82 -3.41 6.90 -2.64
N ILE A 83 -3.82 5.72 -2.15
CA ILE A 83 -5.25 5.37 -2.08
C ILE A 83 -5.99 6.30 -1.11
N HIS A 84 -5.26 6.82 -0.13
CA HIS A 84 -5.65 7.95 0.71
C HIS A 84 -4.84 9.18 0.28
N GLY A 85 -5.50 10.32 0.08
CA GLY A 85 -4.91 11.52 -0.49
C GLY A 85 -3.99 12.32 0.45
N ASP A 86 -3.98 12.01 1.75
CA ASP A 86 -3.07 12.60 2.73
C ASP A 86 -1.81 11.76 3.01
N GLU A 87 -1.63 10.65 2.29
CA GLU A 87 -0.53 9.69 2.47
C GLU A 87 0.48 9.76 1.33
N LEU A 88 1.51 10.60 1.50
CA LEU A 88 2.33 11.05 0.36
C LEU A 88 3.65 10.29 0.17
N ASN A 89 4.25 9.69 1.21
CA ASN A 89 5.58 9.06 1.10
C ASN A 89 5.69 8.02 -0.03
N GLY A 90 4.63 7.23 -0.26
CA GLY A 90 4.60 6.23 -1.32
C GLY A 90 4.77 6.80 -2.74
N ILE A 91 4.38 8.06 -2.96
CA ILE A 91 4.57 8.76 -4.23
C ILE A 91 6.06 8.92 -4.52
N ASP A 92 6.87 9.37 -3.55
CA ASP A 92 8.31 9.55 -3.75
C ASP A 92 9.03 8.21 -3.92
N VAL A 93 8.61 7.17 -3.20
CA VAL A 93 9.10 5.79 -3.42
C VAL A 93 8.90 5.37 -4.88
N ILE A 94 7.69 5.51 -5.41
CA ILE A 94 7.38 5.18 -6.81
C ILE A 94 8.21 6.03 -7.77
N HIS A 95 8.37 7.33 -7.53
CA HIS A 95 9.17 8.19 -8.40
C HIS A 95 10.65 7.81 -8.42
N ARG A 96 11.21 7.31 -7.31
CA ARG A 96 12.59 6.78 -7.27
C ARG A 96 12.69 5.45 -8.01
N LEU A 97 11.74 4.54 -7.82
CA LEU A 97 11.69 3.26 -8.54
C LEU A 97 11.51 3.44 -10.06
N ALA A 98 10.76 4.46 -10.48
CA ALA A 98 10.59 4.81 -11.90
C ALA A 98 11.88 5.23 -12.62
N ARG A 99 13.00 5.40 -11.89
CA ARG A 99 14.33 5.70 -12.45
C ARG A 99 15.17 4.45 -12.70
N ILE A 100 14.67 3.26 -12.37
CA ILE A 100 15.34 2.00 -12.69
C ILE A 100 15.57 1.93 -14.19
N ASP A 101 16.82 1.63 -14.58
CA ASP A 101 17.18 1.42 -15.98
C ASP A 101 16.51 0.14 -16.50
N PRO A 102 15.61 0.23 -17.49
CA PRO A 102 14.96 -0.93 -18.09
C PRO A 102 15.93 -1.98 -18.64
N ALA A 103 17.15 -1.60 -19.03
CA ALA A 103 18.16 -2.56 -19.50
C ALA A 103 18.61 -3.53 -18.39
N THR A 104 18.53 -3.10 -17.13
CA THR A 104 18.90 -3.90 -15.96
C THR A 104 17.74 -4.73 -15.41
N LEU A 105 16.51 -4.45 -15.80
CA LEU A 105 15.30 -5.11 -15.29
C LEU A 105 14.91 -6.32 -16.14
N SER A 106 14.50 -7.40 -15.49
CA SER A 106 13.77 -8.52 -16.07
C SER A 106 12.30 -8.45 -15.61
N GLY A 107 11.35 -8.59 -16.53
CA GLY A 107 9.92 -8.48 -16.22
C GLY A 107 9.41 -7.04 -16.28
N THR A 108 8.39 -6.71 -15.48
CA THR A 108 7.72 -5.40 -15.53
C THR A 108 7.41 -4.86 -14.14
N LEU A 109 7.74 -3.60 -13.91
CA LEU A 109 7.28 -2.85 -12.73
C LEU A 109 6.13 -1.93 -13.14
N VAL A 110 4.94 -2.18 -12.61
CA VAL A 110 3.73 -1.38 -12.81
C VAL A 110 3.51 -0.54 -11.57
N MET A 111 3.39 0.78 -11.74
CA MET A 111 3.29 1.71 -10.62
C MET A 111 2.13 2.68 -10.79
N VAL A 112 1.40 2.89 -9.70
CA VAL A 112 0.31 3.87 -9.65
C VAL A 112 0.58 4.82 -8.48
N PRO A 113 1.26 5.96 -8.70
CA PRO A 113 1.63 6.86 -7.61
C PRO A 113 0.43 7.53 -6.93
N GLY A 114 -0.71 7.63 -7.60
CA GLY A 114 -1.89 8.28 -7.03
C GLY A 114 -3.18 7.56 -7.39
N LEU A 115 -3.53 6.52 -6.63
CA LEU A 115 -4.76 5.76 -6.86
C LEU A 115 -6.02 6.62 -6.72
N ASN A 116 -6.04 7.56 -5.77
CA ASN A 116 -7.20 8.37 -5.44
C ASN A 116 -6.98 9.83 -5.83
N THR A 117 -7.00 10.14 -7.14
CA THR A 117 -6.85 11.51 -7.65
C THR A 117 -7.81 12.51 -6.99
N PRO A 118 -9.12 12.20 -6.78
CA PRO A 118 -10.02 13.10 -6.06
C PRO A 118 -9.59 13.40 -4.63
N GLY A 119 -9.22 12.37 -3.86
CA GLY A 119 -8.70 12.53 -2.51
C GLY A 119 -7.38 13.30 -2.46
N LEU A 120 -6.47 13.06 -3.41
CA LEU A 120 -5.19 13.77 -3.52
C LEU A 120 -5.38 15.27 -3.74
N LEU A 121 -6.30 15.66 -4.63
CA LEU A 121 -6.59 17.08 -4.90
C LEU A 121 -7.16 17.80 -3.67
N GLN A 122 -7.85 17.07 -2.79
CA GLN A 122 -8.42 17.61 -1.55
C GLN A 122 -7.53 17.36 -0.32
N GLY A 123 -6.45 16.59 -0.46
CA GLY A 123 -5.65 16.08 0.65
C GLY A 123 -6.50 15.33 1.67
N THR A 124 -7.43 14.48 1.27
CA THR A 124 -8.32 13.73 2.19
C THR A 124 -8.03 12.24 2.16
N ARG A 125 -8.25 11.57 3.30
CA ARG A 125 -8.17 10.10 3.36
C ARG A 125 -9.19 9.46 2.43
N GLU A 126 -10.39 10.03 2.38
CA GLU A 126 -11.52 9.56 1.60
C GLU A 126 -11.40 9.87 0.09
N TRP A 127 -12.21 9.19 -0.73
CA TRP A 127 -12.37 9.51 -2.16
C TRP A 127 -13.31 10.70 -2.32
N THR A 128 -12.75 11.90 -2.43
CA THR A 128 -13.52 13.15 -2.30
C THR A 128 -13.66 13.88 -3.66
N PRO A 129 -14.68 13.55 -4.48
CA PRO A 129 -14.87 14.15 -5.81
C PRO A 129 -15.45 15.57 -5.78
N ASN A 130 -15.95 16.04 -4.63
CA ASN A 130 -16.58 17.34 -4.45
C ASN A 130 -16.45 17.80 -2.97
N ASP A 131 -17.00 18.98 -2.66
CA ASP A 131 -16.94 19.61 -1.33
C ASP A 131 -17.76 18.92 -0.23
N SER A 132 -18.45 17.80 -0.53
CA SER A 132 -19.28 17.11 0.44
C SER A 132 -18.46 16.29 1.43
N ARG A 133 -18.81 16.42 2.71
CA ARG A 133 -18.04 15.94 3.88
C ARG A 133 -18.17 14.46 4.19
N ALA A 134 -18.93 13.70 3.39
CA ALA A 134 -19.11 12.27 3.59
C ALA A 134 -18.77 11.52 2.31
N SER A 135 -17.47 11.34 2.10
CA SER A 135 -16.93 10.58 0.99
C SER A 135 -16.48 9.20 1.49
N PRO A 136 -16.77 8.11 0.77
CA PRO A 136 -16.35 6.78 1.19
C PRO A 136 -14.82 6.61 1.08
N ASN A 137 -14.26 5.73 1.90
CA ASN A 137 -12.86 5.34 1.79
C ASN A 137 -12.69 4.34 0.64
N LEU A 138 -11.88 4.68 -0.38
CA LEU A 138 -11.60 3.80 -1.52
C LEU A 138 -10.99 2.46 -1.08
N ASN A 139 -10.16 2.46 -0.03
CA ASN A 139 -9.56 1.27 0.56
C ASN A 139 -10.55 0.45 1.42
N ARG A 140 -11.85 0.70 1.31
CA ARG A 140 -12.94 -0.15 1.81
C ARG A 140 -13.92 -0.54 0.70
N VAL A 141 -13.61 -0.19 -0.55
CA VAL A 141 -14.44 -0.40 -1.73
C VAL A 141 -13.76 -1.30 -2.76
N MET A 142 -12.44 -1.50 -2.69
CA MET A 142 -11.76 -2.42 -3.62
C MET A 142 -12.38 -3.83 -3.52
N PRO A 143 -12.43 -4.62 -4.61
CA PRO A 143 -12.03 -4.28 -5.97
C PRO A 143 -13.04 -3.40 -6.72
N GLY A 144 -14.21 -3.12 -6.15
CA GLY A 144 -15.32 -2.47 -6.84
C GLY A 144 -15.90 -3.29 -7.99
N SER A 145 -16.69 -2.66 -8.84
CA SER A 145 -17.30 -3.28 -10.02
C SER A 145 -17.19 -2.37 -11.24
N ASP A 146 -16.59 -2.87 -12.33
CA ASP A 146 -16.51 -2.16 -13.60
C ASP A 146 -17.93 -2.02 -14.22
N GLY A 147 -18.38 -0.78 -14.46
CA GLY A 147 -19.78 -0.47 -14.77
C GLY A 147 -20.67 -0.26 -13.54
N GLY A 148 -20.08 -0.22 -12.33
CA GLY A 148 -20.74 0.10 -11.07
C GLY A 148 -21.17 1.58 -10.98
N ARG A 149 -21.39 2.07 -9.76
CA ARG A 149 -21.82 3.47 -9.52
C ARG A 149 -20.78 4.25 -8.73
N GLY A 150 -20.38 5.42 -9.24
CA GLY A 150 -19.50 6.35 -8.54
C GLY A 150 -18.15 5.73 -8.19
N ILE A 151 -17.80 5.69 -6.91
CA ILE A 151 -16.55 5.09 -6.42
C ILE A 151 -16.41 3.59 -6.77
N ASP A 152 -17.52 2.87 -6.86
CA ASP A 152 -17.51 1.43 -7.17
C ASP A 152 -17.03 1.17 -8.60
N ASP A 153 -17.47 2.00 -9.57
CA ASP A 153 -16.94 1.98 -10.95
C ASP A 153 -15.47 2.41 -10.99
N TYR A 154 -15.12 3.44 -10.22
CA TYR A 154 -13.74 3.92 -10.12
C TYR A 154 -12.79 2.83 -9.64
N ALA A 155 -13.14 2.14 -8.55
CA ALA A 155 -12.40 1.01 -8.02
C ALA A 155 -12.36 -0.15 -9.01
N GLY A 156 -13.52 -0.51 -9.59
CA GLY A 156 -13.66 -1.62 -10.55
C GLY A 156 -12.78 -1.46 -11.79
N ARG A 157 -12.72 -0.24 -12.33
CA ARG A 157 -11.87 0.10 -13.48
C ARG A 157 -10.39 0.01 -13.13
N LEU A 158 -9.95 0.63 -12.03
CA LEU A 158 -8.56 0.54 -11.56
C LEU A 158 -8.14 -0.91 -11.35
N TRP A 159 -8.97 -1.66 -10.64
CA TRP A 159 -8.75 -3.06 -10.32
C TRP A 159 -8.65 -3.94 -11.58
N GLY A 160 -9.71 -3.94 -12.38
CA GLY A 160 -9.91 -4.88 -13.48
C GLY A 160 -9.19 -4.50 -14.77
N ARG A 161 -8.78 -3.23 -14.94
CA ARG A 161 -8.17 -2.75 -16.18
C ARG A 161 -6.73 -2.28 -16.05
N VAL A 162 -6.20 -2.11 -14.84
CA VAL A 162 -4.79 -1.71 -14.60
C VAL A 162 -4.11 -2.63 -13.61
N MET A 163 -4.67 -2.82 -12.42
CA MET A 163 -3.94 -3.42 -11.30
C MET A 163 -3.84 -4.95 -11.40
N ARG A 164 -4.95 -5.67 -11.17
CA ARG A 164 -4.93 -7.13 -11.02
C ARG A 164 -4.40 -7.86 -12.25
N PRO A 165 -4.79 -7.53 -13.50
CA PRO A 165 -4.32 -8.27 -14.66
C PRO A 165 -2.81 -8.17 -14.89
N ASN A 166 -2.16 -7.13 -14.35
CA ASN A 166 -0.77 -6.78 -14.62
C ASN A 166 0.16 -7.04 -13.42
N ALA A 167 -0.26 -7.86 -12.44
CA ALA A 167 0.48 -8.12 -11.21
C ALA A 167 0.66 -9.62 -10.96
N ASP A 168 1.89 -10.03 -10.63
CA ASP A 168 2.19 -11.34 -10.05
C ASP A 168 2.41 -11.24 -8.53
N GLN A 169 2.85 -10.07 -8.06
CA GLN A 169 2.88 -9.66 -6.64
C GLN A 169 2.57 -8.16 -6.53
N ALA A 170 2.13 -7.70 -5.36
CA ALA A 170 1.79 -6.28 -5.13
C ALA A 170 2.33 -5.72 -3.80
N VAL A 171 2.68 -4.44 -3.79
CA VAL A 171 2.99 -3.68 -2.58
C VAL A 171 2.13 -2.41 -2.59
N ASP A 172 1.26 -2.26 -1.60
CA ASP A 172 0.45 -1.05 -1.42
C ASP A 172 1.08 -0.15 -0.36
N LEU A 173 1.51 1.05 -0.76
CA LEU A 173 2.24 1.99 0.08
C LEU A 173 1.29 2.97 0.76
N HIS A 174 1.31 2.94 2.09
CA HIS A 174 0.50 3.79 2.96
C HIS A 174 1.39 4.68 3.83
N THR A 175 0.77 5.64 4.48
CA THR A 175 1.25 6.24 5.72
C THR A 175 0.12 6.26 6.73
N GLN A 176 0.36 6.76 7.94
CA GLN A 176 -0.77 7.21 8.73
C GLN A 176 -1.45 8.44 8.13
N SER A 177 -2.75 8.59 8.35
CA SER A 177 -3.49 9.83 8.06
C SER A 177 -3.28 10.89 9.14
N ARG A 178 -3.80 12.10 8.90
CA ARG A 178 -3.72 13.24 9.83
C ARG A 178 -4.06 12.87 11.28
N GLY A 179 -3.19 13.30 12.19
CA GLY A 179 -3.35 13.07 13.63
C GLY A 179 -2.76 11.77 14.15
N THR A 180 -2.14 10.93 13.30
CA THR A 180 -1.43 9.71 13.74
C THR A 180 -0.05 9.56 13.10
N ALA A 181 0.76 8.63 13.61
CA ALA A 181 2.06 8.27 13.05
C ALA A 181 2.40 6.80 13.32
N TYR A 182 3.04 6.15 12.33
CA TYR A 182 3.63 4.80 12.42
C TYR A 182 5.16 4.84 12.28
N PRO A 183 5.90 3.81 12.75
CA PRO A 183 7.24 3.56 12.23
C PRO A 183 7.14 2.97 10.80
N MET A 184 8.22 2.40 10.25
CA MET A 184 8.05 1.53 9.07
C MET A 184 7.35 0.24 9.51
N TYR A 185 6.14 0.00 9.02
CA TYR A 185 5.27 -1.08 9.50
C TYR A 185 4.71 -1.83 8.30
N ALA A 186 4.81 -3.17 8.28
CA ALA A 186 4.16 -3.99 7.26
C ALA A 186 2.99 -4.81 7.83
N PHE A 187 1.89 -4.88 7.09
CA PHE A 187 0.83 -5.87 7.28
C PHE A 187 1.07 -7.03 6.32
N ALA A 188 0.92 -8.25 6.83
CA ALA A 188 1.10 -9.47 6.05
C ALA A 188 0.10 -10.55 6.48
N SER A 189 -0.69 -11.00 5.50
CA SER A 189 -1.82 -11.91 5.71
C SER A 189 -1.58 -13.38 5.35
N THR A 190 -0.52 -13.65 4.59
CA THR A 190 -0.18 -15.02 4.14
C THR A 190 1.29 -15.35 4.42
N PRO A 191 1.69 -16.63 4.41
CA PRO A 191 3.10 -17.01 4.49
C PRO A 191 3.97 -16.34 3.41
N ARG A 192 3.45 -16.18 2.19
CA ARG A 192 4.18 -15.47 1.13
C ARG A 192 4.26 -13.97 1.40
N SER A 193 3.16 -13.34 1.81
CA SER A 193 3.14 -11.92 2.22
C SER A 193 4.11 -11.65 3.36
N ARG A 194 4.27 -12.61 4.30
CA ARG A 194 5.26 -12.49 5.37
C ARG A 194 6.69 -12.44 4.84
N VAL A 195 7.06 -13.31 3.90
CA VAL A 195 8.37 -13.26 3.25
C VAL A 195 8.56 -11.92 2.53
N MET A 196 7.54 -11.43 1.84
CA MET A 196 7.58 -10.10 1.20
C MET A 196 7.81 -8.99 2.23
N ALA A 197 7.12 -9.02 3.37
CA ALA A 197 7.28 -8.04 4.45
C ALA A 197 8.68 -8.10 5.07
N GLU A 198 9.25 -9.29 5.29
CA GLU A 198 10.61 -9.47 5.80
C GLU A 198 11.66 -8.87 4.86
N LEU A 199 11.46 -8.95 3.53
CA LEU A 199 12.33 -8.33 2.53
C LEU A 199 12.34 -6.79 2.59
N MET A 200 11.26 -6.18 3.12
CA MET A 200 11.19 -4.74 3.34
C MET A 200 12.04 -4.26 4.53
N ALA A 201 12.44 -5.17 5.44
CA ALA A 201 13.10 -4.86 6.70
C ALA A 201 12.41 -3.73 7.52
N PRO A 202 11.09 -3.83 7.79
CA PRO A 202 10.36 -2.85 8.55
C PRO A 202 10.72 -2.93 10.05
N ASP A 203 10.35 -1.89 10.80
CA ASP A 203 10.51 -1.90 12.25
C ASP A 203 9.52 -2.86 12.92
N ILE A 204 8.33 -3.01 12.30
CA ILE A 204 7.22 -3.85 12.78
C ILE A 204 6.61 -4.66 11.63
N ILE A 205 6.29 -5.93 11.90
CA ILE A 205 5.39 -6.75 11.08
C ILE A 205 4.18 -7.12 11.93
N LYS A 206 2.97 -6.85 11.43
CA LYS A 206 1.74 -7.41 11.99
C LYS A 206 1.28 -8.58 11.15
N LEU A 207 1.16 -9.72 11.81
CA LEU A 207 0.37 -10.83 11.29
C LEU A 207 -1.10 -10.41 11.37
N ASP A 208 -1.76 -10.35 10.23
CA ASP A 208 -3.11 -9.80 10.14
C ASP A 208 -3.97 -10.59 9.17
N THR A 209 -5.23 -10.82 9.50
CA THR A 209 -6.17 -11.47 8.56
C THR A 209 -6.62 -10.54 7.44
N GLY A 210 -6.20 -9.28 7.47
CA GLY A 210 -6.58 -8.23 6.56
C GLY A 210 -7.97 -7.67 6.85
N GLU A 211 -8.29 -6.57 6.18
CA GLU A 211 -9.63 -5.96 6.19
C GLU A 211 -10.26 -6.06 4.80
N ASP A 212 -11.56 -6.31 4.76
CA ASP A 212 -12.34 -6.32 3.51
C ASP A 212 -12.24 -4.98 2.79
N GLY A 213 -12.10 -5.05 1.48
CA GLY A 213 -12.06 -3.86 0.64
C GLY A 213 -10.72 -3.15 0.55
N THR A 214 -9.68 -3.68 1.21
CA THR A 214 -8.31 -3.16 1.10
C THR A 214 -7.59 -3.71 -0.13
N VAL A 215 -6.70 -2.91 -0.74
CA VAL A 215 -5.94 -3.37 -1.93
C VAL A 215 -5.16 -4.64 -1.64
N GLU A 216 -4.46 -4.72 -0.50
CA GLU A 216 -3.70 -5.90 -0.10
C GLU A 216 -4.59 -7.16 -0.04
N ASN A 217 -5.67 -7.09 0.74
CA ASN A 217 -6.49 -8.27 0.99
C ASN A 217 -7.21 -8.73 -0.28
N GLU A 218 -7.68 -7.80 -1.11
CA GLU A 218 -8.33 -8.15 -2.37
C GLU A 218 -7.32 -8.74 -3.39
N MET A 219 -6.07 -8.28 -3.40
CA MET A 219 -4.99 -8.91 -4.20
C MET A 219 -4.75 -10.34 -3.75
N VAL A 220 -4.61 -10.56 -2.44
CA VAL A 220 -4.44 -11.90 -1.87
C VAL A 220 -5.61 -12.81 -2.22
N ARG A 221 -6.86 -12.33 -2.11
CA ARG A 221 -8.07 -13.07 -2.51
C ARG A 221 -8.10 -13.42 -3.98
N ALA A 222 -7.56 -12.55 -4.84
CA ALA A 222 -7.44 -12.80 -6.27
C ALA A 222 -6.23 -13.66 -6.66
N GLY A 223 -5.50 -14.21 -5.67
CA GLY A 223 -4.35 -15.10 -5.86
C GLY A 223 -3.03 -14.37 -6.14
N VAL A 224 -2.96 -13.06 -5.90
CA VAL A 224 -1.75 -12.23 -6.06
C VAL A 224 -1.21 -11.91 -4.66
N PRO A 225 -0.04 -12.46 -4.26
CA PRO A 225 0.56 -12.12 -2.97
C PRO A 225 0.80 -10.62 -2.84
N ALA A 226 0.38 -10.04 -1.72
CA ALA A 226 0.49 -8.62 -1.47
C ALA A 226 0.82 -8.31 -0.01
N ILE A 227 1.35 -7.10 0.22
CA ILE A 227 1.53 -6.50 1.55
C ILE A 227 1.07 -5.04 1.52
N THR A 228 0.60 -4.55 2.66
CA THR A 228 0.54 -3.11 2.94
C THR A 228 1.83 -2.68 3.65
N LEU A 229 2.48 -1.63 3.17
CA LEU A 229 3.67 -1.07 3.79
C LEU A 229 3.43 0.39 4.17
N GLU A 230 3.52 0.66 5.46
CA GLU A 230 3.28 1.96 6.07
C GLU A 230 4.58 2.73 6.27
N LEU A 231 4.59 3.98 5.83
CA LEU A 231 5.77 4.83 5.73
C LEU A 231 5.60 6.09 6.58
N GLY A 232 5.26 5.96 7.85
CA GLY A 232 5.38 7.07 8.78
C GLY A 232 4.15 7.96 8.90
N LYS A 233 4.40 9.28 8.79
CA LYS A 233 3.43 10.36 9.03
C LYS A 233 2.72 10.79 7.73
N PRO A 234 1.52 11.37 7.84
CA PRO A 234 0.83 12.01 6.72
C PRO A 234 1.56 13.24 6.21
N GLU A 235 1.28 13.63 4.96
CA GLU A 235 1.61 14.94 4.37
C GLU A 235 3.09 15.36 4.44
N VAL A 236 4.01 14.39 4.41
CA VAL A 236 5.46 14.65 4.42
C VAL A 236 6.17 13.73 3.44
N PHE A 237 7.33 14.18 2.96
CA PHE A 237 8.35 13.29 2.42
C PHE A 237 9.44 13.05 3.47
N ASP A 238 9.42 11.86 4.08
CA ASP A 238 10.45 11.39 5.00
C ASP A 238 11.53 10.65 4.20
N PRO A 239 12.70 11.27 3.94
CA PRO A 239 13.71 10.66 3.09
C PRO A 239 14.25 9.34 3.66
N VAL A 240 14.27 9.18 4.99
CA VAL A 240 14.77 7.96 5.64
C VAL A 240 13.83 6.79 5.39
N LEU A 241 12.52 7.00 5.58
CA LEU A 241 11.52 5.94 5.33
C LEU A 241 11.39 5.64 3.85
N VAL A 242 11.45 6.66 2.98
CA VAL A 242 11.43 6.48 1.52
C VAL A 242 12.63 5.65 1.06
N ASP A 243 13.85 5.96 1.52
CA ASP A 243 15.05 5.19 1.15
C ASP A 243 14.98 3.74 1.61
N ARG A 244 14.46 3.50 2.83
CA ARG A 244 14.23 2.15 3.33
C ARG A 244 13.22 1.38 2.47
N ALA A 245 12.10 2.02 2.10
CA ALA A 245 11.08 1.39 1.26
C ALA A 245 11.62 1.05 -0.14
N VAL A 246 12.39 1.94 -0.76
CA VAL A 246 13.06 1.67 -2.05
C VAL A 246 14.03 0.50 -1.92
N ALA A 247 14.84 0.45 -0.86
CA ALA A 247 15.75 -0.67 -0.61
C ALA A 247 14.99 -2.01 -0.43
N GLY A 248 13.89 -1.99 0.31
CA GLY A 248 13.02 -3.14 0.52
C GLY A 248 12.37 -3.66 -0.75
N ILE A 249 11.81 -2.76 -1.57
CA ILE A 249 11.21 -3.13 -2.86
C ILE A 249 12.28 -3.65 -3.83
N ASN A 250 13.49 -3.08 -3.82
CA ASN A 250 14.61 -3.63 -4.58
C ASN A 250 15.00 -5.04 -4.12
N ASN A 251 14.95 -5.34 -2.81
CA ASN A 251 15.17 -6.70 -2.30
C ASN A 251 14.09 -7.67 -2.78
N LEU A 252 12.82 -7.25 -2.76
CA LEU A 252 11.73 -8.04 -3.33
C LEU A 252 11.94 -8.30 -4.82
N MET A 253 12.30 -7.28 -5.60
CA MET A 253 12.61 -7.45 -7.02
C MET A 253 13.82 -8.37 -7.27
N ARG A 254 14.83 -8.38 -6.40
CA ARG A 254 15.94 -9.35 -6.50
C ARG A 254 15.48 -10.78 -6.20
N GLU A 255 14.68 -10.97 -5.17
CA GLU A 255 14.12 -12.29 -4.82
C GLU A 255 13.19 -12.82 -5.92
N MET A 256 12.42 -11.94 -6.56
CA MET A 256 11.60 -12.26 -7.73
C MET A 256 12.42 -12.51 -9.01
N GLY A 257 13.74 -12.26 -9.00
CA GLY A 257 14.60 -12.37 -10.19
C GLY A 257 14.41 -11.24 -11.21
N MET A 258 13.77 -10.14 -10.82
CA MET A 258 13.62 -8.93 -11.65
C MET A 258 14.91 -8.11 -11.72
N LEU A 259 15.65 -8.05 -10.61
CA LEU A 259 16.94 -7.37 -10.52
C LEU A 259 18.06 -8.37 -10.21
N ALA A 260 19.26 -8.10 -10.73
CA ALA A 260 20.44 -8.88 -10.41
C ALA A 260 20.97 -8.56 -8.99
N GLY A 261 21.78 -9.47 -8.46
CA GLY A 261 22.42 -9.35 -7.16
C GLY A 261 21.70 -10.10 -6.04
N GLN A 262 22.27 -10.03 -4.84
CA GLN A 262 21.74 -10.70 -3.65
C GLN A 262 20.84 -9.74 -2.86
N VAL A 263 19.89 -10.31 -2.12
CA VAL A 263 19.10 -9.57 -1.13
C VAL A 263 20.03 -9.02 -0.05
N VAL A 264 19.87 -7.74 0.29
CA VAL A 264 20.64 -7.07 1.35
C VAL A 264 19.67 -6.56 2.40
N LEU A 265 19.54 -7.31 3.50
CA LEU A 265 18.70 -6.90 4.63
C LEU A 265 19.47 -6.04 5.61
N ARG A 266 18.76 -5.12 6.27
CA ARG A 266 19.28 -4.40 7.42
C ARG A 266 19.43 -5.37 8.60
N SER A 267 20.40 -5.09 9.48
CA SER A 267 20.62 -5.87 10.71
C SER A 267 19.65 -5.56 11.84
N ASP A 268 18.81 -4.53 11.67
CA ASP A 268 17.88 -4.08 12.70
C ASP A 268 16.83 -5.16 12.98
N LYS A 269 16.48 -5.33 14.25
CA LYS A 269 15.48 -6.32 14.66
C LYS A 269 14.06 -5.81 14.40
N THR A 270 13.38 -6.43 13.44
CA THR A 270 11.93 -6.31 13.27
C THR A 270 11.19 -6.91 14.45
N PHE A 271 10.22 -6.19 15.00
CA PHE A 271 9.26 -6.75 15.96
C PHE A 271 8.07 -7.33 15.21
N THR A 272 7.87 -8.64 15.30
CA THR A 272 6.68 -9.28 14.77
C THR A 272 5.65 -9.43 15.89
N GLY A 273 4.42 -8.99 15.64
CA GLY A 273 3.30 -9.19 16.55
C GLY A 273 2.05 -9.66 15.82
N ASN A 274 1.10 -10.17 16.59
CA ASN A 274 -0.16 -10.71 16.09
C ASN A 274 -1.36 -10.15 16.85
N LYS A 275 -1.17 -9.13 17.69
CA LYS A 275 -2.24 -8.48 18.44
C LYS A 275 -1.95 -7.00 18.57
N LEU A 276 -3.01 -6.18 18.50
CA LEU A 276 -2.94 -4.76 18.83
C LEU A 276 -3.78 -4.44 20.07
N GLU A 277 -3.16 -3.76 21.04
CA GLU A 277 -3.83 -3.20 22.20
C GLU A 277 -3.98 -1.69 22.03
N VAL A 278 -5.22 -1.19 22.08
CA VAL A 278 -5.52 0.24 21.88
C VAL A 278 -5.66 0.92 23.24
N VAL A 279 -4.69 1.75 23.60
CA VAL A 279 -4.76 2.54 24.84
C VAL A 279 -5.55 3.82 24.56
N ARG A 280 -6.61 4.04 25.33
CA ARG A 280 -7.58 5.12 25.14
C ARG A 280 -7.57 6.12 26.28
N ALA A 281 -7.91 7.37 25.96
CA ALA A 281 -8.06 8.43 26.95
C ALA A 281 -9.27 8.15 27.85
N PRO A 282 -9.14 8.15 29.18
CA PRO A 282 -10.27 7.92 30.09
C PRO A 282 -11.22 9.14 30.13
N ARG A 283 -10.71 10.33 29.81
CA ARG A 283 -11.44 11.61 29.78
C ARG A 283 -10.91 12.48 28.64
N ALA A 284 -11.64 13.54 28.32
CA ALA A 284 -11.17 14.53 27.35
C ALA A 284 -10.08 15.43 27.95
N GLY A 285 -9.12 15.85 27.13
CA GLY A 285 -8.01 16.71 27.54
C GLY A 285 -6.87 16.72 26.53
N PHE A 286 -5.70 17.19 26.95
CA PHE A 286 -4.47 17.21 26.15
C PHE A 286 -3.53 16.10 26.58
N ALA A 287 -3.22 15.18 25.67
CA ALA A 287 -2.30 14.08 25.89
C ALA A 287 -0.85 14.50 25.58
N HIS A 288 0.03 14.34 26.57
CA HIS A 288 1.46 14.46 26.42
C HIS A 288 2.08 13.06 26.45
N LEU A 289 2.57 12.58 25.30
CA LEU A 289 3.17 11.26 25.19
C LEU A 289 4.55 11.24 25.85
N LEU A 290 4.80 10.19 26.64
CA LEU A 290 6.08 9.93 27.29
C LEU A 290 6.84 8.78 26.62
N ALA A 291 6.13 7.81 26.05
CA ALA A 291 6.71 6.70 25.31
C ALA A 291 6.85 7.07 23.82
N PRO A 292 8.06 7.06 23.24
CA PRO A 292 8.26 7.32 21.83
C PRO A 292 7.62 6.27 20.92
N LEU A 293 7.30 6.66 19.69
CA LEU A 293 6.92 5.73 18.64
C LEU A 293 8.06 4.73 18.38
N GLY A 294 7.72 3.44 18.30
CA GLY A 294 8.67 2.34 18.09
C GLY A 294 9.39 1.86 19.36
N SER A 295 9.19 2.48 20.53
CA SER A 295 9.82 2.03 21.78
C SER A 295 9.11 0.81 22.37
N ASP A 296 9.87 -0.04 23.06
CA ASP A 296 9.31 -1.08 23.91
C ASP A 296 8.78 -0.50 25.23
N VAL A 297 7.71 -1.09 25.76
CA VAL A 297 7.09 -0.71 27.03
C VAL A 297 6.76 -1.94 27.88
N GLU A 298 6.82 -1.76 29.20
CA GLU A 298 6.39 -2.77 30.17
C GLU A 298 4.96 -2.53 30.65
N LYS A 299 4.26 -3.60 31.07
CA LYS A 299 2.95 -3.47 31.71
C LYS A 299 3.05 -2.60 32.97
N GLY A 300 2.21 -1.58 33.06
CA GLY A 300 2.19 -0.62 34.17
C GLY A 300 3.08 0.60 33.96
N GLN A 301 3.95 0.62 32.94
CA GLN A 301 4.76 1.78 32.62
C GLN A 301 3.87 2.97 32.25
N VAL A 302 4.17 4.16 32.78
CA VAL A 302 3.47 5.40 32.38
C VAL A 302 3.93 5.80 30.98
N ILE A 303 2.97 5.89 30.05
CA ILE A 303 3.23 6.14 28.63
C ILE A 303 2.71 7.50 28.14
N ALA A 304 1.79 8.12 28.89
CA ALA A 304 1.31 9.47 28.61
C ALA A 304 0.75 10.14 29.87
N VAL A 305 0.68 11.46 29.84
CA VAL A 305 0.04 12.29 30.86
C VAL A 305 -1.07 13.11 30.20
N MET A 306 -2.25 13.17 30.83
CA MET A 306 -3.37 14.00 30.39
C MET A 306 -3.41 15.30 31.19
N SER A 307 -3.76 16.39 30.52
CA SER A 307 -3.99 17.69 31.16
C SER A 307 -5.29 18.35 30.70
N ASP A 308 -5.84 19.22 31.53
CA ASP A 308 -7.00 20.05 31.18
C ASP A 308 -6.61 21.33 30.42
N ALA A 309 -7.59 22.17 30.07
CA ALA A 309 -7.36 23.44 29.38
C ALA A 309 -6.54 24.47 30.16
N PHE A 310 -6.29 24.25 31.45
CA PHE A 310 -5.45 25.10 32.29
C PHE A 310 -4.04 24.49 32.50
N GLY A 311 -3.74 23.35 31.86
CA GLY A 311 -2.46 22.65 31.99
C GLY A 311 -2.32 21.84 33.28
N ARG A 312 -3.41 21.63 34.03
CA ARG A 312 -3.37 20.80 35.25
C ARG A 312 -3.43 19.33 34.86
N GLU A 313 -2.54 18.52 35.44
CA GLU A 313 -2.54 17.06 35.23
C GLU A 313 -3.86 16.45 35.74
N THR A 314 -4.55 15.69 34.88
CA THR A 314 -5.83 15.04 35.22
C THR A 314 -5.72 13.53 35.36
N ASP A 315 -4.80 12.91 34.62
CA ASP A 315 -4.61 11.46 34.56
C ASP A 315 -3.17 11.10 34.14
N ARG A 316 -2.67 9.97 34.64
CA ARG A 316 -1.48 9.28 34.13
C ARG A 316 -1.91 8.00 33.45
N ILE A 317 -1.54 7.85 32.18
CA ILE A 317 -1.92 6.71 31.35
C ILE A 317 -0.80 5.68 31.40
N THR A 318 -1.13 4.45 31.78
CA THR A 318 -0.19 3.33 31.85
C THR A 318 -0.42 2.34 30.71
N ALA A 319 0.64 1.64 30.32
CA ALA A 319 0.57 0.54 29.37
C ALA A 319 -0.15 -0.67 30.01
N PRO A 320 -1.28 -1.15 29.47
CA PRO A 320 -2.00 -2.30 30.02
C PRO A 320 -1.29 -3.64 29.76
N VAL A 321 -0.38 -3.66 28.79
CA VAL A 321 0.40 -4.82 28.34
C VAL A 321 1.84 -4.41 28.07
N ALA A 322 2.76 -5.38 28.09
CA ALA A 322 4.10 -5.19 27.56
C ALA A 322 4.08 -5.39 26.04
N GLY A 323 4.92 -4.67 25.29
CA GLY A 323 4.99 -4.74 23.83
C GLY A 323 5.71 -3.53 23.24
N ARG A 324 5.48 -3.25 21.96
CA ARG A 324 6.09 -2.13 21.25
C ARG A 324 5.05 -1.08 20.86
N ILE A 325 5.35 0.21 21.06
CA ILE A 325 4.48 1.30 20.58
C ILE A 325 4.49 1.30 19.05
N SER A 326 3.41 0.81 18.45
CA SER A 326 3.29 0.70 16.99
C SER A 326 2.66 1.93 16.36
N THR A 327 1.96 2.73 17.17
CA THR A 327 1.17 3.86 16.71
C THR A 327 1.09 4.89 17.81
N ILE A 328 1.23 6.16 17.43
CA ILE A 328 0.93 7.28 18.32
C ILE A 328 -0.12 8.20 17.68
N PHE A 329 -0.93 8.83 18.52
CA PHE A 329 -1.74 9.97 18.09
C PHE A 329 -0.90 11.25 18.23
N THR A 330 -0.75 12.01 17.14
CA THR A 330 0.11 13.20 17.09
C THR A 330 -0.65 14.50 17.40
N ASP A 331 -1.98 14.51 17.26
CA ASP A 331 -2.79 15.64 17.74
C ASP A 331 -3.07 15.49 19.26
N PRO A 332 -2.58 16.43 20.09
CA PRO A 332 -2.66 16.28 21.54
C PRO A 332 -4.10 16.31 22.07
N ARG A 333 -5.07 16.86 21.33
CA ARG A 333 -6.45 17.00 21.80
C ARG A 333 -7.16 15.67 21.76
N ARG A 334 -7.56 15.12 22.90
CA ARG A 334 -8.25 13.83 22.98
C ARG A 334 -9.62 13.98 23.59
N GLU A 335 -10.59 13.30 22.98
CA GLU A 335 -11.90 13.06 23.58
C GLU A 335 -11.83 11.81 24.46
N ARG A 336 -12.82 11.65 25.35
CA ARG A 336 -12.98 10.40 26.10
C ARG A 336 -13.12 9.22 25.14
N GLY A 337 -12.32 8.18 25.33
CA GLY A 337 -12.25 7.02 24.44
C GLY A 337 -11.37 7.21 23.21
N GLY A 338 -10.87 8.43 22.96
CA GLY A 338 -9.92 8.71 21.89
C GLY A 338 -8.63 7.91 22.06
N MET A 339 -8.06 7.42 20.95
CA MET A 339 -6.81 6.67 20.97
C MET A 339 -5.65 7.58 21.40
N ILE A 340 -4.78 7.05 22.28
CA ILE A 340 -3.51 7.65 22.71
C ILE A 340 -2.36 7.01 21.95
N VAL A 341 -2.23 5.69 22.09
CA VAL A 341 -1.26 4.86 21.37
C VAL A 341 -1.88 3.50 21.03
N ARG A 342 -1.24 2.77 20.10
CA ARG A 342 -1.40 1.32 19.98
C ARG A 342 -0.12 0.62 20.38
N ILE A 343 -0.25 -0.47 21.12
CA ILE A 343 0.84 -1.35 21.51
C ILE A 343 0.68 -2.64 20.72
N ILE A 344 1.67 -3.00 19.91
CA ILE A 344 1.73 -4.30 19.26
C ILE A 344 2.43 -5.29 20.18
N LEU A 345 1.89 -6.50 20.26
CA LEU A 345 2.44 -7.58 21.07
C LEU A 345 2.30 -8.93 20.36
N MET A 346 3.05 -9.92 20.85
CA MET A 346 2.83 -11.32 20.53
C MET A 346 1.92 -11.92 21.59
N SER A 347 0.76 -12.40 21.16
CA SER A 347 -0.24 -13.09 21.96
C SER A 347 -0.12 -14.60 21.74
N ASP A 348 -0.06 -15.35 22.83
CA ASP A 348 -0.07 -16.82 22.80
C ASP A 348 -1.48 -17.41 22.62
N ASP A 349 -2.53 -16.58 22.56
CA ASP A 349 -3.90 -17.02 22.26
C ASP A 349 -3.95 -17.64 20.84
N PRO A 350 -4.28 -18.94 20.70
CA PRO A 350 -4.37 -19.59 19.40
C PRO A 350 -5.33 -18.90 18.42
N LYS A 351 -6.34 -18.18 18.90
CA LYS A 351 -7.27 -17.42 18.04
C LYS A 351 -6.59 -16.25 17.34
N CYS A 352 -5.50 -15.74 17.90
CA CYS A 352 -4.70 -14.66 17.32
C CYS A 352 -3.50 -15.18 16.52
N ALA A 353 -3.37 -16.49 16.27
CA ALA A 353 -2.22 -17.06 15.57
C ALA A 353 -1.96 -16.41 14.19
N LEU A 354 -3.02 -15.96 13.52
CA LEU A 354 -2.95 -15.26 12.23
C LEU A 354 -3.21 -13.75 12.34
N GLY A 355 -3.32 -13.22 13.55
CA GLY A 355 -3.62 -11.82 13.80
C GLY A 355 -4.93 -11.57 14.53
N CYS A 356 -4.86 -10.63 15.45
CA CYS A 356 -5.88 -9.84 16.11
C CYS A 356 -5.21 -8.47 16.45
#